data_AF-A0A5E4W5T8-F1
#
_entry.id   AF-A0A5E4W5T8-F1
#
_cell.length_a   1.000
_cell.length_b   1.000
_cell.length_c   1.000
_cell.angle_alpha   90.00
_cell.angle_beta   90.00
_cell.angle_gamma   90.00
#
_symmetry.space_group_name_H-M   'P 1'
#
loop_
_entity.id
_entity.type
_entity.pdbx_description
1 polymer ?
#
loop_
_entity_poly.entity_id
_entity_poly.type
_entity_poly.pdbx_seq_one_letter_code
_entity_poly.pdbx_strand_id
1 'polypeptide(L)'
;MGINNTGFARCKFCGAEYRLFTIFNRDMQGLCKTWKRRHEHACAKRTPAQRRLWARKYAGKDTTESSLTVDLAHAGFGGTPLG
;
A
#
# COMPACT_ATOMS: atom_id res chain seq x y z
N MET A 1 -3.60 26.86 5.52
CA MET A 1 -3.00 25.56 5.17
C MET A 1 -4.06 24.74 4.45
N GLY A 2 -3.85 24.43 3.17
CA GLY A 2 -4.82 23.71 2.34
C GLY A 2 -5.03 22.29 2.83
N ILE A 3 -6.29 21.90 3.01
CA ILE A 3 -6.66 20.57 3.47
C ILE A 3 -6.61 19.66 2.24
N ASN A 4 -5.64 18.74 2.23
CA ASN A 4 -5.42 17.83 1.11
C ASN A 4 -6.49 16.73 1.16
N ASN A 5 -7.53 16.91 0.35
CA ASN A 5 -8.62 15.97 0.12
C ASN A 5 -8.17 14.66 -0.57
N THR A 6 -6.94 14.67 -1.08
CA THR A 6 -6.23 13.52 -1.64
C THR A 6 -5.09 13.12 -0.73
N GLY A 7 -4.96 11.82 -0.45
CA GLY A 7 -3.82 11.23 0.23
C GLY A 7 -3.21 10.14 -0.62
N PHE A 8 -1.89 10.05 -0.61
CA PHE A 8 -1.16 8.98 -1.27
C PHE A 8 -0.02 8.49 -0.38
N ALA A 9 0.20 7.17 -0.36
CA ALA A 9 1.35 6.55 0.26
C ALA A 9 1.76 5.28 -0.47
N ARG A 10 3.07 5.09 -0.64
CA ARG A 10 3.65 3.86 -1.17
C ARG A 10 4.55 3.18 -0.15
N CYS A 11 4.39 1.87 -0.02
CA CYS A 11 5.24 1.02 0.82
C CYS A 11 6.60 0.78 0.14
N LYS A 12 7.70 1.02 0.87
CA LYS A 12 9.05 0.76 0.34
C LYS A 12 9.43 -0.72 0.19
N PHE A 13 8.75 -1.62 0.91
CA PHE A 13 9.13 -3.04 0.94
C PHE A 13 8.43 -3.87 -0.11
N CYS A 14 7.16 -3.59 -0.38
CA CYS A 14 6.32 -4.38 -1.27
C CYS A 14 5.71 -3.57 -2.41
N GLY A 15 5.98 -2.26 -2.47
CA GLY A 15 5.45 -1.41 -3.53
C GLY A 15 3.96 -1.10 -3.43
N ALA A 16 3.23 -1.61 -2.42
CA ALA A 16 1.80 -1.37 -2.26
C ALA A 16 1.48 0.13 -2.17
N GLU A 17 0.50 0.57 -2.96
CA GLU A 17 0.08 1.94 -3.09
C GLU A 17 -1.30 2.14 -2.48
N TYR A 18 -1.38 3.03 -1.51
CA TYR A 18 -2.61 3.39 -0.83
C TYR A 18 -2.98 4.82 -1.22
N ARG A 19 -4.08 4.95 -1.94
CA ARG A 19 -4.66 6.23 -2.35
C ARG A 19 -5.97 6.42 -1.60
N LEU A 20 -6.15 7.60 -1.03
CA LEU A 20 -7.41 8.02 -0.44
C LEU A 20 -7.87 9.30 -1.12
N PHE A 21 -9.16 9.34 -1.41
CA PHE A 21 -9.84 10.51 -1.94
C PHE A 21 -11.13 10.71 -1.16
N THR A 22 -11.40 11.95 -0.75
CA THR A 22 -12.69 12.31 -0.17
C THR A 22 -13.10 13.71 -0.63
N ILE A 23 -14.41 13.96 -0.69
CA ILE A 23 -14.96 15.30 -0.90
C ILE A 23 -15.09 16.09 0.43
N PHE A 24 -14.87 15.42 1.57
CA PHE A 24 -14.96 16.01 2.89
C PHE A 24 -13.62 16.57 3.36
N ASN A 25 -13.66 17.60 4.19
CA ASN A 25 -12.47 18.32 4.65
C ASN A 25 -11.68 17.53 5.71
N ARG A 26 -11.03 16.43 5.30
CA ARG A 26 -10.36 15.48 6.18
C ARG A 26 -8.92 15.25 5.72
N ASP A 27 -8.01 15.14 6.68
CA ASP A 27 -6.57 14.97 6.41
C ASP A 27 -6.26 13.55 5.86
N MET A 28 -6.55 13.33 4.58
CA MET A 28 -6.28 12.06 3.89
C MET A 28 -4.80 11.74 3.86
N GLN A 29 -3.95 12.76 3.81
CA GLN A 29 -2.51 12.59 3.81
C GLN A 29 -2.00 12.01 5.13
N GLY A 30 -2.52 12.43 6.29
CA GLY A 30 -2.19 11.85 7.59
C GLY A 30 -2.69 10.42 7.76
N LEU A 31 -3.86 10.09 7.23
CA LEU A 31 -4.35 8.71 7.18
C LEU A 31 -3.44 7.82 6.33
N CYS A 32 -3.00 8.31 5.16
CA CYS A 32 -2.05 7.59 4.31
C CYS A 32 -0.69 7.41 4.97
N LYS A 33 -0.18 8.43 5.69
CA LYS A 33 1.06 8.32 6.48
C LYS A 33 0.93 7.28 7.60
N THR A 34 -0.20 7.26 8.30
CA THR A 34 -0.48 6.31 9.38
C THR A 34 -0.54 4.89 8.84
N TRP A 35 -1.27 4.69 7.73
CA TRP A 35 -1.30 3.41 7.02
C TRP A 35 0.10 2.96 6.62
N LYS A 36 0.88 3.85 5.98
CA LYS A 36 2.25 3.57 5.54
C LYS A 36 3.10 3.07 6.69
N ARG A 37 3.11 3.78 7.82
CA ARG A 37 3.94 3.42 8.98
C ARG A 37 3.57 2.04 9.54
N ARG A 38 2.29 1.74 9.69
CA ARG A 38 1.80 0.44 10.17
C ARG A 38 2.11 -0.68 9.18
N HIS A 39 1.86 -0.43 7.90
CA HIS A 39 2.05 -1.40 6.84
C HIS A 39 3.54 -1.71 6.62
N GLU A 40 4.41 -0.70 6.58
CA GLU A 40 5.86 -0.88 6.46
C GLU A 40 6.45 -1.63 7.65
N HIS A 41 5.98 -1.36 8.88
CA HIS A 41 6.42 -2.11 10.06
C HIS A 41 6.05 -3.60 9.97
N ALA A 42 4.84 -3.91 9.51
CA ALA A 42 4.42 -5.30 9.28
C ALA A 42 5.17 -5.94 8.10
N CYS A 43 5.36 -5.21 7.00
CA CYS A 43 6.05 -5.71 5.82
C CYS A 43 7.53 -5.99 6.09
N ALA A 44 8.21 -5.16 6.88
CA ALA A 44 9.59 -5.41 7.30
C ALA A 44 9.77 -6.78 7.98
N LYS A 45 8.75 -7.23 8.73
CA LYS A 45 8.75 -8.52 9.45
C LYS A 45 8.29 -9.71 8.59
N ARG A 46 7.65 -9.46 7.44
CA ARG A 46 7.09 -10.51 6.58
C ARG A 46 8.10 -10.95 5.53
N THR A 47 8.16 -12.25 5.29
CA THR A 47 8.89 -12.82 4.13
C THR A 47 8.21 -12.45 2.81
N PRO A 48 8.92 -12.51 1.66
CA PRO A 48 8.31 -12.23 0.36
C PRO A 48 7.04 -13.07 0.08
N ALA A 49 7.05 -14.35 0.45
CA ALA A 49 5.89 -15.24 0.33
C ALA A 49 4.69 -14.77 1.17
N GLN A 50 4.92 -14.35 2.42
CA GLN A 50 3.87 -13.80 3.29
C GLN A 50 3.33 -12.46 2.78
N ARG A 51 4.20 -11.60 2.24
CA ARG A 51 3.78 -10.35 1.60
C ARG A 51 2.88 -10.66 0.39
N ARG A 52 3.24 -11.66 -0.42
CA ARG A 52 2.48 -12.08 -1.60
C ARG A 52 1.10 -12.60 -1.20
N LEU A 53 1.00 -13.43 -0.16
CA LEU A 53 -0.29 -13.90 0.37
C LEU A 53 -1.19 -12.74 0.82
N TRP A 54 -0.63 -11.75 1.51
CA TRP A 54 -1.38 -10.55 1.90
C TRP A 54 -1.83 -9.73 0.69
N ALA A 55 -0.99 -9.63 -0.34
CA ALA A 55 -1.21 -8.82 -1.54
C ALA A 55 -2.25 -9.40 -2.51
N ARG A 56 -2.42 -10.74 -2.55
CA ARG A 56 -3.32 -11.43 -3.49
C ARG A 56 -4.76 -10.88 -3.49
N LYS A 57 -5.27 -10.44 -2.34
CA LYS A 57 -6.64 -9.89 -2.22
C LYS A 57 -6.80 -8.44 -2.71
N TYR A 58 -5.69 -7.79 -3.04
CA TYR A 58 -5.63 -6.41 -3.53
C TYR A 58 -5.08 -6.31 -4.95
N ALA A 59 -4.59 -7.42 -5.51
CA ALA A 59 -4.14 -7.50 -6.89
C ALA A 59 -5.31 -7.27 -7.84
N GLY A 60 -5.13 -6.41 -8.84
CA GLY A 60 -6.15 -6.10 -9.84
C GLY A 60 -7.29 -5.20 -9.36
N LYS A 61 -7.19 -4.59 -8.16
CA LYS A 61 -8.15 -3.56 -7.75
C LYS A 61 -7.93 -2.26 -8.52
N ASP A 62 -9.04 -1.67 -8.94
CA ASP A 62 -9.06 -0.47 -9.77
C ASP A 62 -8.61 0.79 -8.99
N THR A 63 -8.01 1.75 -9.71
CA THR A 63 -7.38 2.96 -9.15
C THR A 63 -8.32 4.16 -9.06
N THR A 64 -9.58 3.97 -9.46
CA THR A 64 -10.56 5.04 -9.70
C THR A 64 -11.15 5.67 -8.42
N GLU A 65 -10.93 5.09 -7.23
CA GLU A 65 -11.40 5.61 -5.93
C GLU A 65 -10.36 5.49 -4.79
N SER A 66 -10.78 5.70 -3.53
CA SER A 66 -10.02 5.34 -2.33
C SER A 66 -9.67 3.85 -2.34
N SER A 67 -8.49 3.51 -2.84
CA SER A 67 -8.09 2.14 -3.11
C SER A 67 -6.68 1.82 -2.63
N LEU A 68 -6.50 0.52 -2.34
CA LEU A 68 -5.22 -0.09 -2.07
C LEU A 68 -4.87 -0.97 -3.26
N THR A 69 -3.89 -0.54 -4.05
CA THR A 69 -3.40 -1.28 -5.21
C THR A 69 -2.06 -1.93 -4.88
N VAL A 70 -1.84 -3.10 -5.48
CA VAL A 70 -0.61 -3.85 -5.27
C VAL A 70 -0.15 -4.46 -6.58
N ASP A 71 1.10 -4.17 -6.95
CA ASP A 71 1.77 -4.82 -8.08
C ASP A 71 2.48 -6.09 -7.60
N LEU A 72 1.94 -7.26 -7.93
CA LEU A 72 2.54 -8.54 -7.56
C LEU A 72 3.86 -8.84 -8.29
N ALA A 73 4.17 -8.10 -9.38
CA ALA A 73 5.44 -8.20 -10.08
C ALA A 73 6.59 -7.49 -9.34
N HIS A 74 6.28 -6.68 -8.32
CA HIS A 74 7.27 -5.95 -7.54
C HIS A 74 8.29 -6.91 -6.86
N ALA A 75 9.59 -6.58 -6.94
CA ALA A 75 10.68 -7.37 -6.37
C ALA A 75 10.51 -7.69 -4.87
N GLY A 76 9.76 -6.85 -4.15
CA GLY A 76 9.36 -7.07 -2.76
C GLY A 76 8.52 -8.33 -2.48
N PHE A 77 7.94 -8.93 -3.53
CA PHE A 77 7.24 -10.23 -3.52
C PHE A 77 8.08 -11.35 -4.15
N GLY A 78 9.15 -10.98 -4.87
CA GLY A 78 10.13 -11.89 -5.44
C GLY A 78 11.08 -12.39 -4.36
N GLY A 79 10.65 -13.39 -3.60
CA GLY A 79 11.60 -14.34 -3.04
C GLY A 79 11.76 -15.41 -4.10
N THR A 80 12.89 -15.44 -4.80
CA THR A 80 13.30 -16.64 -5.51
C THR A 80 13.31 -17.76 -4.47
N PRO A 81 12.43 -18.79 -4.54
CA PRO A 81 12.77 -20.02 -3.87
C PRO A 81 13.99 -20.52 -4.63
N LEU A 82 15.17 -20.33 -4.05
CA LEU A 82 16.31 -21.17 -4.39
C LEU A 82 15.91 -22.56 -3.88
N GLY A 83 15.25 -23.31 -4.76
CA GLY A 83 15.07 -24.75 -4.66
C GLY A 83 16.04 -25.40 -5.64
#